data_AF-A0A0F9CAG7-F1
#
_entry.id   AF-A0A0F9CAG7-F1
#
_cell.length_a   1.000
_cell.length_b   1.000
_cell.length_c   1.000
_cell.angle_alpha   90.00
_cell.angle_beta   90.00
_cell.angle_gamma   90.00
#
_symmetry.space_group_name_H-M   'P 1'
#
loop_
_entity.id
_entity.type
_entity.pdbx_description
1 polymer ?
#
loop_
_entity_poly.entity_id
_entity_poly.type
_entity_poly.pdbx_seq_one_letter_code
_entity_poly.pdbx_strand_id
1 'polypeptide(L)'
;MRDHLVAAGGMDYPQAMYRAYKEHLKAEGLKDGCSRSSWSKYTWLANRLGLIEFDHAEAPAYWNGIVDGVDVPTGYERESRPQAPSPRHYYRIVDPNDPRWIRLEASYRESIGFE
;
A
#
# COMPACT_ATOMS: atom_id res chain seq x y z
N MET A 1 11.13 -10.03 -2.60
CA MET A 1 10.04 -9.02 -2.46
C MET A 1 8.66 -9.67 -2.52
N ARG A 2 8.33 -10.44 -3.57
CA ARG A 2 7.10 -11.25 -3.66
C ARG A 2 6.75 -11.95 -2.34
N ASP A 3 7.64 -12.82 -1.88
CA ASP A 3 7.36 -13.71 -0.75
C ASP A 3 7.09 -12.90 0.52
N HIS A 4 7.74 -11.76 0.67
CA HIS A 4 7.52 -10.86 1.81
C HIS A 4 6.14 -10.18 1.75
N LEU A 5 5.67 -9.80 0.55
CA LEU A 5 4.31 -9.28 0.35
C LEU A 5 3.25 -10.38 0.55
N VAL A 6 3.51 -11.57 0.01
CA VAL A 6 2.60 -12.73 0.11
C VAL A 6 2.47 -13.20 1.55
N ALA A 7 3.58 -13.32 2.29
CA ALA A 7 3.58 -13.75 3.68
C ALA A 7 2.81 -12.79 4.60
N ALA A 8 2.83 -11.50 4.29
CA ALA A 8 2.08 -10.51 5.05
C ALA A 8 0.58 -10.51 4.72
N GLY A 9 0.14 -11.12 3.62
CA GLY A 9 -1.27 -11.35 3.31
C GLY A 9 -2.15 -10.10 3.20
N GLY A 10 -1.55 -8.91 3.22
CA GLY A 10 -2.27 -7.65 3.27
C GLY A 10 -2.54 -7.06 4.65
N MET A 11 -1.86 -7.53 5.69
CA MET A 11 -2.08 -7.03 7.05
C MET A 11 -1.44 -5.66 7.33
N ASP A 12 -0.71 -5.07 6.38
CA ASP A 12 0.01 -3.82 6.60
C ASP A 12 0.14 -2.95 5.34
N TYR A 13 0.53 -1.69 5.51
CA TYR A 13 0.70 -0.73 4.42
C TYR A 13 2.03 -0.97 3.67
N PRO A 14 2.13 -0.62 2.37
CA PRO A 14 3.34 -0.86 1.59
C PRO A 14 4.63 -0.29 2.20
N GLN A 15 4.55 0.84 2.92
CA GLN A 15 5.72 1.40 3.60
C GLN A 15 6.15 0.65 4.86
N ALA A 16 5.22 0.07 5.63
CA ALA A 16 5.56 -0.80 6.75
C ALA A 16 6.22 -2.07 6.21
N MET A 17 5.64 -2.63 5.15
CA MET A 17 6.22 -3.80 4.50
C MET A 17 7.62 -3.54 3.97
N TYR A 18 7.89 -2.36 3.43
CA TYR A 18 9.25 -1.99 3.07
C TYR A 18 10.21 -1.95 4.27
N ARG A 19 9.75 -1.45 5.43
CA ARG A 19 10.57 -1.44 6.66
C ARG A 19 10.84 -2.86 7.15
N ALA A 20 9.80 -3.69 7.27
CA ALA A 20 9.91 -5.09 7.64
C ALA A 20 10.83 -5.87 6.68
N TYR A 21 10.73 -5.59 5.38
CA TYR A 21 11.59 -6.20 4.38
C TYR A 21 13.07 -5.85 4.60
N LYS A 22 13.38 -4.58 4.89
CA LYS A 22 14.76 -4.17 5.20
C LYS A 22 15.27 -4.77 6.50
N GLU A 23 14.43 -4.89 7.51
CA GLU A 23 14.80 -5.52 8.78
C GLU A 23 15.10 -7.00 8.59
N HIS A 24 14.29 -7.70 7.80
CA HIS A 24 14.55 -9.07 7.39
C HIS A 24 15.89 -9.20 6.64
N LEU A 25 16.15 -8.37 5.62
CA LEU A 25 17.43 -8.39 4.90
C LEU A 25 18.63 -8.15 5.83
N LYS A 26 18.48 -7.21 6.78
CA LYS A 26 19.53 -6.91 7.77
C LYS A 26 19.78 -8.11 8.70
N ALA A 27 18.73 -8.81 9.13
CA ALA A 27 18.85 -10.02 9.95
C ALA A 27 19.57 -11.15 9.21
N GLU A 28 19.36 -11.25 7.89
CA GLU A 28 20.07 -12.19 6.99
C GLU A 28 21.51 -11.73 6.65
N GLY A 29 21.97 -10.60 7.18
CA GLY A 29 23.31 -10.06 6.91
C GLY A 29 23.47 -9.33 5.57
N LEU A 30 22.38 -9.08 4.85
CA LEU A 30 22.37 -8.36 3.58
C LEU A 30 22.29 -6.84 3.82
N LYS A 31 23.29 -6.09 3.34
CA LYS A 31 23.37 -4.63 3.52
C LYS A 31 22.63 -3.83 2.45
N ASP A 32 22.57 -4.33 1.22
CA ASP A 32 22.01 -3.62 0.07
C ASP A 32 20.70 -4.26 -0.37
N GLY A 33 19.59 -3.75 0.17
CA GLY A 33 18.24 -4.09 -0.27
C GLY A 33 17.76 -3.21 -1.44
N CYS A 34 16.55 -3.48 -1.92
CA CYS A 34 15.92 -2.59 -2.90
C CYS A 34 15.70 -1.19 -2.30
N SER A 35 15.79 -0.16 -3.14
CA SER A 35 15.43 1.20 -2.72
C SER A 35 13.92 1.33 -2.46
N ARG A 36 13.52 2.44 -1.83
CA ARG A 36 12.10 2.75 -1.61
C ARG A 36 11.34 2.94 -2.92
N SER A 37 11.96 3.56 -3.93
CA SER A 37 11.32 3.78 -5.24
C SER A 37 11.13 2.44 -5.98
N SER A 38 12.12 1.57 -5.91
CA SER A 38 12.06 0.20 -6.42
C SER A 38 10.93 -0.60 -5.76
N TRP A 39 10.80 -0.53 -4.43
CA TRP A 39 9.68 -1.14 -3.70
C TRP A 39 8.30 -0.61 -4.14
N SER A 40 8.15 0.71 -4.23
CA SER A 40 6.90 1.33 -4.69
C SER A 40 6.54 0.92 -6.12
N LYS A 41 7.53 0.87 -7.02
CA LYS A 41 7.33 0.44 -8.41
C LYS A 41 6.85 -1.00 -8.51
N TYR A 42 7.45 -1.90 -7.73
CA TYR A 42 7.03 -3.29 -7.65
C TYR A 42 5.58 -3.43 -7.19
N THR A 43 5.22 -2.71 -6.12
CA THR A 43 3.86 -2.73 -5.58
C THR A 43 2.84 -2.18 -6.60
N TRP A 44 3.20 -1.09 -7.30
CA TRP A 44 2.37 -0.53 -8.37
C TRP A 44 2.16 -1.51 -9.53
N LEU A 45 3.22 -2.18 -9.99
CA LEU A 45 3.12 -3.20 -11.05
C LEU A 45 2.25 -4.38 -10.61
N ALA A 46 2.39 -4.85 -9.37
CA ALA A 46 1.55 -5.91 -8.82
C ALA A 46 0.07 -5.52 -8.82
N ASN A 47 -0.25 -4.29 -8.44
CA ASN A 47 -1.62 -3.79 -8.48
C ASN A 47 -2.15 -3.67 -9.91
N ARG A 48 -1.34 -3.13 -10.83
CA ARG A 48 -1.70 -3.01 -12.26
C ARG A 48 -1.97 -4.36 -12.92
N LEU A 49 -1.28 -5.42 -12.49
CA LEU A 49 -1.48 -6.78 -12.97
C LEU A 49 -2.67 -7.50 -12.30
N GLY A 50 -3.33 -6.88 -11.33
CA GLY A 50 -4.42 -7.48 -10.55
C GLY A 50 -3.96 -8.58 -9.60
N LEU A 51 -2.69 -8.55 -9.18
CA LEU A 51 -2.11 -9.49 -8.21
C LEU A 51 -2.38 -9.06 -6.76
N ILE A 52 -2.50 -7.74 -6.56
CA ILE A 52 -2.89 -7.13 -5.30
C ILE A 52 -4.00 -6.11 -5.52
N GLU A 53 -4.87 -6.00 -4.54
CA GLU A 53 -5.86 -4.92 -4.47
C GLU A 53 -5.54 -4.04 -3.27
N PHE A 54 -5.81 -2.75 -3.36
CA PHE A 54 -5.80 -1.91 -2.17
C PHE A 54 -7.19 -1.93 -1.56
N ASP A 55 -7.30 -2.47 -0.36
CA ASP A 55 -8.47 -2.28 0.47
C ASP A 55 -8.42 -0.83 0.96
N HIS A 56 -9.32 -0.01 0.41
CA HIS A 56 -9.52 1.32 0.93
C HIS A 56 -10.15 1.14 2.30
N ALA A 57 -9.36 1.33 3.38
CA ALA A 57 -9.94 1.63 4.68
C ALA A 57 -11.04 2.67 4.44
N GLU A 58 -12.25 2.41 4.96
CA GLU A 58 -13.43 3.23 4.72
C GLU A 58 -13.05 4.70 4.55
N ALA A 59 -13.54 5.34 3.47
CA ALA A 59 -13.35 6.77 3.28
C ALA A 59 -13.64 7.42 4.63
N PRO A 60 -12.66 8.13 5.25
CA PRO A 60 -12.79 8.54 6.63
C PRO A 60 -14.10 9.28 6.73
N ALA A 61 -15.05 8.71 7.48
CA ALA A 61 -16.30 9.36 7.74
C ALA A 61 -15.91 10.68 8.40
N TYR A 62 -16.08 11.78 7.67
CA TYR A 62 -15.91 13.09 8.27
C TYR A 62 -16.86 13.11 9.45
N TRP A 63 -16.33 13.21 10.67
CA TRP A 63 -17.13 13.55 11.82
C TRP A 63 -17.60 14.99 11.61
N ASN A 64 -18.69 15.15 10.86
CA ASN A 64 -19.49 16.35 10.96
C ASN A 64 -20.19 16.17 12.31
N GLY A 65 -19.80 16.93 13.34
CA GLY A 65 -20.48 16.93 14.64
C GLY A 65 -21.92 17.47 14.57
N ILE A 66 -22.59 17.29 13.44
CA ILE A 66 -23.97 17.68 13.16
C ILE A 66 -24.78 16.38 13.24
N VAL A 67 -25.64 16.32 14.25
CA VAL A 67 -26.63 15.26 14.43
C VAL A 67 -27.51 15.18 13.17
N ASP A 68 -27.80 13.98 12.69
CA ASP A 68 -28.71 13.78 11.55
C ASP A 68 -30.04 14.53 11.77
N GLY A 69 -30.42 15.37 10.80
CA GLY A 69 -31.67 16.14 10.82
C GLY A 69 -31.57 17.62 11.20
N VAL A 70 -30.37 18.20 11.30
CA VAL A 70 -30.18 19.64 11.58
C VAL A 70 -29.73 20.39 10.31
N ASP A 71 -30.48 21.42 9.92
CA ASP A 71 -30.12 22.31 8.82
C ASP A 71 -28.83 23.08 9.13
N VAL A 72 -27.87 23.02 8.20
CA VAL A 72 -26.58 23.73 8.34
C VAL A 72 -26.79 25.22 8.08
N PRO A 73 -26.36 26.13 8.98
CA PRO A 73 -26.52 27.57 8.77
C PRO A 73 -25.80 28.07 7.52
N THR A 74 -26.38 29.07 6.85
CA THR A 74 -25.94 29.65 5.55
C THR A 74 -24.57 30.36 5.57
N GLY A 75 -23.78 30.22 6.64
CA GLY A 75 -22.44 30.81 6.80
C GLY A 75 -21.43 29.87 7.44
N TYR A 76 -21.70 28.56 7.49
CA TYR A 76 -20.77 27.59 8.03
C TYR A 76 -19.57 27.39 7.09
N GLU A 77 -18.43 28.00 7.44
CA GLU A 77 -17.14 27.68 6.83
C GLU A 77 -16.51 26.51 7.58
N ARG A 78 -16.29 25.39 6.87
CA ARG A 78 -15.60 24.22 7.43
C ARG A 78 -14.17 24.59 7.82
N GLU A 79 -13.89 24.57 9.10
CA GLU A 79 -12.54 24.75 9.62
C GLU A 79 -11.64 23.60 9.14
N SER A 80 -10.64 23.89 8.31
CA SER A 80 -9.72 22.88 7.78
C SER A 80 -8.68 22.47 8.84
N ARG A 81 -9.01 21.57 9.77
CA ARG A 81 -8.01 21.01 10.72
C ARG A 81 -8.42 19.61 11.22
N PRO A 82 -7.46 18.75 11.63
CA PRO A 82 -6.22 18.32 10.97
C PRO A 82 -6.53 17.22 9.93
N GLN A 83 -5.56 16.84 9.08
CA GLN A 83 -5.69 15.71 8.15
C GLN A 83 -6.34 14.51 8.86
N ALA A 84 -7.55 14.14 8.45
CA ALA A 84 -8.06 12.80 8.73
C ALA A 84 -6.95 11.82 8.38
N PRO A 85 -6.62 10.83 9.23
CA PRO A 85 -5.62 9.84 8.88
C PRO A 85 -6.03 9.28 7.52
N SER A 86 -5.20 9.56 6.50
CA SER A 86 -5.46 9.11 5.14
C SER A 86 -5.83 7.63 5.22
N PRO A 87 -6.96 7.21 4.61
CA PRO A 87 -7.42 5.83 4.70
C PRO A 87 -6.22 4.92 4.47
N ARG A 88 -5.86 4.17 5.53
CA ARG A 88 -4.63 3.37 5.52
C ARG A 88 -4.87 2.27 4.50
N HIS A 89 -4.31 2.42 3.30
CA HIS A 89 -4.44 1.44 2.22
C HIS A 89 -3.70 0.17 2.62
N TYR A 90 -4.43 -0.79 3.16
CA TYR A 90 -3.98 -2.17 3.24
C TYR A 90 -3.99 -2.71 1.81
N TYR A 91 -2.92 -3.37 1.37
CA TYR A 91 -3.05 -4.17 0.15
C TYR A 91 -3.66 -5.52 0.54
N ARG A 92 -4.21 -6.27 -0.40
CA ARG A 92 -4.68 -7.63 -0.21
C ARG A 92 -4.14 -8.46 -1.36
N ILE A 93 -3.63 -9.65 -1.07
CA ILE A 93 -3.23 -10.59 -2.11
C ILE A 93 -4.48 -11.19 -2.74
N VAL A 94 -4.62 -11.10 -4.05
CA VAL A 94 -5.77 -11.67 -4.78
C VAL A 94 -5.62 -13.18 -4.89
N ASP A 95 -4.48 -13.64 -5.41
CA ASP A 95 -4.09 -15.05 -5.45
C ASP A 95 -2.55 -15.15 -5.30
N PRO A 96 -2.03 -15.81 -4.24
CA PRO A 96 -0.58 -15.96 -4.03
C PRO A 96 0.08 -16.90 -5.04
N ASN A 97 -0.70 -17.79 -5.67
CA ASN A 97 -0.24 -18.79 -6.63
C ASN A 97 -0.40 -18.34 -8.08
N ASP A 98 -0.87 -17.10 -8.31
CA ASP A 98 -1.13 -16.59 -9.65
C ASP A 98 0.14 -16.60 -10.53
N PRO A 99 0.14 -17.22 -11.72
CA PRO A 99 1.32 -17.28 -12.58
C PRO A 99 1.80 -15.90 -13.05
N ARG A 100 0.95 -14.86 -13.00
CA ARG A 100 1.33 -13.47 -13.32
C ARG A 100 2.38 -12.92 -12.36
N TRP A 101 2.59 -13.52 -11.18
CA TRP A 101 3.73 -13.19 -10.32
C TRP A 101 5.09 -13.38 -11.01
N ILE A 102 5.21 -14.38 -11.89
CA ILE A 102 6.42 -14.62 -12.68
C ILE A 102 6.65 -13.47 -13.68
N ARG A 103 5.55 -13.03 -14.33
CA ARG A 103 5.60 -11.89 -15.27
C ARG A 103 5.97 -10.59 -14.55
N LEU A 104 5.45 -10.39 -13.35
CA LEU A 104 5.80 -9.24 -12.51
C LEU A 104 7.31 -9.20 -12.25
N GLU A 105 7.92 -10.31 -11.84
CA GLU A 105 9.36 -10.37 -11.57
C GLU A 105 10.19 -10.05 -12.81
N ALA A 106 9.80 -10.58 -13.98
CA ALA A 106 10.46 -10.29 -15.24
C ALA A 106 10.34 -8.80 -15.62
N SER A 107 9.12 -8.25 -15.63
CA SER A 107 8.87 -6.84 -15.93
C SER A 107 9.56 -5.90 -14.93
N TYR A 108 9.64 -6.30 -13.67
CA TYR A 108 10.29 -5.51 -12.65
C TYR A 108 11.81 -5.44 -12.88
N ARG A 109 12.46 -6.57 -13.13
CA ARG A 109 13.91 -6.67 -13.41
C ARG A 109 14.31 -5.82 -14.62
N GLU A 110 13.59 -5.97 -15.73
CA GLU A 110 13.78 -5.15 -16.94
C GLU A 110 13.68 -3.65 -16.58
N SER A 111 12.68 -3.29 -15.79
CA SER A 111 12.41 -1.90 -15.42
C SER A 111 13.46 -1.26 -14.49
N ILE A 112 14.35 -2.06 -13.90
CA ILE A 112 15.47 -1.61 -13.05
C ILE A 112 16.84 -1.89 -13.71
N GLY A 113 16.85 -2.28 -14.98
CA GLY A 113 18.08 -2.49 -15.77
C GLY A 113 18.80 -3.80 -15.50
N PHE A 114 18.12 -4.81 -14.95
CA PHE A 114 18.62 -6.17 -14.87
C PHE A 114 17.94 -7.01 -15.96
N GLU A 115 18.72 -7.56 -16.90
CA GLU A 115 18.28 -8.56 -17.89
C GLU A 115 18.34 -9.99 -17.30
#